data_AF-A0A2N1IIY9-F1
#
_entry.id   AF-A0A2N1IIY9-F1
#
_cell.length_a   1.000
_cell.length_b   1.000
_cell.length_c   1.000
_cell.angle_alpha   90.00
_cell.angle_beta   90.00
_cell.angle_gamma   90.00
#
_symmetry.space_group_name_H-M   'P 1'
#
loop_
_entity.id
_entity.type
_entity.pdbx_description
1 polymer ?
#
loop_
_entity_poly.entity_id
_entity_poly.type
_entity_poly.pdbx_seq_one_letter_code
_entity_poly.pdbx_strand_id
1 'polypeptide(L)'
;MNKSEFATTPEVVDFVEWSISFLPTLEVNLNISNKGTGRIKGMNKLPSTFGPGVKGTFVGMDAITNAYQWAGKWEDSEGNFTESCDWFSTRKSLNELSKWFRGNIQSASSTDVFNHCNQILIWGGDRNPAVGAGKFLLKLQGDIQHYLITTKNQLLLKTADISKLSEIFEMNAMLTKVHALASDDGLPIYDSRVAGAIACLIEIYRQNTNKPWNKLPDLLTFKAVDNAPRRRVIGMNHIQKQVIDPGRITRETTEAGKRKRSYDWASSKVRLGWLMEEIIHASELKKNSIFKKETLHDDSTTAQLHALEAALFMIGFDVNCISKVNFI
;
A
#
# COMPACT_ATOMS: atom_id res chain seq x y z
N MET A 1 -20.83 -5.09 -1.10
CA MET A 1 -20.09 -6.28 -1.54
C MET A 1 -19.06 -6.64 -0.49
N ASN A 2 -19.03 -7.90 -0.07
CA ASN A 2 -18.10 -8.43 0.92
C ASN A 2 -16.96 -9.26 0.28
N LYS A 3 -16.03 -9.76 1.11
CA LYS A 3 -14.88 -10.56 0.67
C LYS A 3 -15.28 -11.81 -0.11
N SER A 4 -16.31 -12.54 0.35
CA SER A 4 -16.74 -13.79 -0.29
C SER A 4 -17.25 -13.54 -1.72
N GLU A 5 -18.09 -12.52 -1.89
CA GLU A 5 -18.60 -12.12 -3.21
C GLU A 5 -17.44 -11.68 -4.14
N PHE A 6 -16.51 -10.89 -3.60
CA PHE A 6 -15.31 -10.45 -4.32
C PHE A 6 -14.46 -11.65 -4.80
N ALA A 7 -14.16 -12.60 -3.91
CA ALA A 7 -13.30 -13.75 -4.21
C ALA A 7 -13.92 -14.71 -5.24
N THR A 8 -15.25 -14.78 -5.34
CA THR A 8 -15.95 -15.62 -6.33
C THR A 8 -16.19 -14.94 -7.68
N THR A 9 -15.83 -13.66 -7.83
CA THR A 9 -16.05 -12.94 -9.09
C THR A 9 -15.10 -13.49 -10.18
N PRO A 10 -15.59 -13.90 -11.36
CA PRO A 10 -14.76 -14.56 -12.38
C PRO A 10 -13.50 -13.78 -12.77
N GLU A 11 -13.59 -12.47 -12.93
CA GLU A 11 -12.44 -11.63 -13.28
C GLU A 11 -11.37 -11.61 -12.18
N VAL A 12 -11.79 -11.68 -10.91
CA VAL A 12 -10.88 -11.75 -9.76
C VAL A 12 -10.20 -13.11 -9.71
N VAL A 13 -10.97 -14.19 -9.86
CA VAL A 13 -10.44 -15.57 -9.88
C VAL A 13 -9.39 -15.73 -10.99
N ASP A 14 -9.72 -15.31 -12.21
CA ASP A 14 -8.80 -15.40 -13.34
C ASP A 14 -7.53 -14.58 -13.12
N PHE A 15 -7.63 -13.39 -12.50
CA PHE A 15 -6.47 -12.56 -12.18
C PHE A 15 -5.58 -13.21 -11.11
N VAL A 16 -6.18 -13.81 -10.08
CA VAL A 16 -5.45 -14.54 -9.03
C VAL A 16 -4.70 -15.73 -9.62
N GLU A 17 -5.38 -16.53 -10.44
CA GLU A 17 -4.79 -17.69 -11.13
C GLU A 17 -3.63 -17.31 -12.05
N TRP A 18 -3.76 -16.21 -12.79
CA TRP A 18 -2.65 -15.67 -13.58
C TRP A 18 -1.50 -15.17 -12.69
N SER A 19 -1.83 -14.46 -11.61
CA SER A 19 -0.84 -13.82 -10.72
C SER A 19 0.08 -14.85 -10.08
N ILE A 20 -0.43 -15.97 -9.58
CA ILE A 20 0.41 -16.99 -8.92
C ILE A 20 1.42 -17.67 -9.86
N SER A 21 1.20 -17.62 -11.18
CA SER A 21 2.18 -18.07 -12.19
C SER A 21 3.10 -16.94 -12.65
N PHE A 22 2.58 -15.72 -12.75
CA PHE A 22 3.33 -14.58 -13.29
C PHE A 22 4.24 -13.90 -12.26
N LEU A 23 3.76 -13.66 -11.04
CA LEU A 23 4.49 -12.88 -10.03
C LEU A 23 5.85 -13.49 -9.62
N PRO A 24 6.06 -14.82 -9.59
CA PRO A 24 7.38 -15.41 -9.35
C PRO A 24 8.40 -15.15 -10.46
N THR A 25 7.94 -14.86 -11.69
CA THR A 25 8.78 -14.65 -12.88
C THR A 25 8.84 -13.19 -13.32
N LEU A 26 8.08 -12.30 -12.66
CA LEU A 26 8.08 -10.87 -12.93
C LEU A 26 9.47 -10.27 -12.76
N GLU A 27 10.03 -9.77 -13.85
CA GLU A 27 11.30 -9.03 -13.84
C GLU A 27 11.05 -7.52 -13.74
N VAL A 28 11.80 -6.86 -12.86
CA VAL A 28 11.78 -5.40 -12.70
C VAL A 28 13.20 -4.83 -12.66
N ASN A 29 13.39 -3.71 -13.36
CA ASN A 29 14.62 -2.95 -13.45
C ASN A 29 14.51 -1.67 -12.62
N LEU A 30 14.89 -1.75 -11.35
CA LEU A 30 14.84 -0.61 -10.44
C LEU A 30 16.01 0.34 -10.70
N ASN A 31 15.72 1.64 -10.74
CA ASN A 31 16.71 2.72 -10.80
C ASN A 31 16.22 3.92 -9.98
N ILE A 32 16.33 3.79 -8.66
CA ILE A 32 15.80 4.72 -7.68
C ILE A 32 16.98 5.44 -7.02
N SER A 33 17.04 6.77 -7.18
CA SER A 33 18.06 7.58 -6.49
C SER A 33 17.85 7.62 -4.97
N ASN A 34 18.90 7.96 -4.23
CA ASN A 34 18.89 8.19 -2.78
C ASN A 34 17.78 9.17 -2.34
N LYS A 35 17.54 10.22 -3.13
CA LYS A 35 16.47 11.21 -2.88
C LYS A 35 15.07 10.63 -3.03
N GLY A 36 14.94 9.53 -3.78
CA GLY A 36 13.68 8.81 -3.97
C GLY A 36 13.31 7.97 -2.75
N THR A 37 14.27 7.30 -2.13
CA THR A 37 14.08 6.32 -1.05
C THR A 37 13.92 6.94 0.35
N GLY A 38 13.20 8.07 0.44
CA GLY A 38 12.94 8.74 1.72
C GLY A 38 14.08 9.66 2.21
N ARG A 39 13.79 10.40 3.28
CA ARG A 39 14.71 11.35 3.91
C ARG A 39 14.40 11.44 5.40
N ILE A 40 15.40 11.21 6.24
CA ILE A 40 15.30 11.42 7.69
C ILE A 40 15.78 12.84 8.01
N LYS A 41 14.93 13.64 8.66
CA LYS A 41 15.28 14.98 9.14
C LYS A 41 15.73 14.90 10.61
N GLY A 42 16.68 15.75 11.01
CA GLY A 42 17.05 15.93 12.43
C GLY A 42 18.03 14.91 13.01
N MET A 43 18.94 14.33 12.21
CA MET A 43 20.09 13.64 12.79
C MET A 43 21.01 14.66 13.46
N ASN A 44 21.31 14.45 14.73
CA ASN A 44 22.33 15.21 15.45
C ASN A 44 23.66 15.09 14.66
N LYS A 45 24.08 16.21 14.05
CA LYS A 45 25.34 16.46 13.32
C LYS A 45 25.42 16.24 11.80
N LEU A 46 24.33 15.90 11.08
CA LEU A 46 24.35 15.92 9.60
C LEU A 46 23.09 16.58 9.02
N PRO A 47 23.21 17.45 7.99
CA PRO A 47 22.07 18.06 7.32
C PRO A 47 21.30 17.00 6.53
N SER A 48 20.38 16.29 7.18
CA SER A 48 19.49 15.24 6.65
C SER A 48 20.15 14.08 5.91
N THR A 49 19.78 12.86 6.26
CA THR A 49 20.21 11.65 5.55
C THR A 49 19.16 11.22 4.55
N PHE A 50 19.55 11.11 3.28
CA PHE A 50 18.74 10.47 2.25
C PHE A 50 18.84 8.95 2.38
N GLY A 51 17.84 8.21 1.89
CA GLY A 51 17.95 6.76 1.80
C GLY A 51 19.05 6.30 0.82
N PRO A 52 19.33 4.99 0.73
CA PRO A 52 20.47 4.48 -0.02
C PRO A 52 20.27 4.43 -1.54
N GLY A 53 19.03 4.57 -2.03
CA GLY A 53 18.71 4.28 -3.44
C GLY A 53 18.71 2.78 -3.73
N VAL A 54 18.28 2.40 -4.93
CA VAL A 54 18.27 1.01 -5.42
C VAL A 54 18.54 1.01 -6.92
N LYS A 55 19.50 0.19 -7.37
CA LYS A 55 19.73 -0.04 -8.79
C LYS A 55 19.99 -1.51 -9.05
N GLY A 56 19.24 -2.12 -9.99
CA GLY A 56 19.44 -3.51 -10.36
C GLY A 56 18.21 -4.13 -11.02
N THR A 57 18.39 -5.37 -11.45
CA THR A 57 17.33 -6.22 -12.01
C THR A 57 16.94 -7.25 -10.95
N PHE A 58 15.64 -7.38 -10.70
CA PHE A 58 15.10 -8.27 -9.68
C PHE A 58 14.00 -9.12 -10.31
N VAL A 59 14.03 -10.42 -10.05
CA VAL A 59 13.06 -11.38 -10.61
C VAL A 59 12.25 -12.00 -9.47
N GLY A 60 10.92 -11.89 -9.57
CA GLY A 60 9.98 -12.38 -8.60
C GLY A 60 9.76 -11.44 -7.42
N MET A 61 8.55 -11.47 -6.85
CA MET A 61 8.18 -10.60 -5.72
C MET A 61 9.10 -10.76 -4.49
N ASP A 62 9.66 -11.95 -4.27
CA ASP A 62 10.67 -12.21 -3.24
C ASP A 62 11.91 -11.31 -3.38
N ALA A 63 12.52 -11.28 -4.57
CA ALA A 63 13.70 -10.46 -4.82
C ALA A 63 13.38 -8.96 -4.78
N ILE A 64 12.20 -8.58 -5.28
CA ILE A 64 11.72 -7.18 -5.28
C ILE A 64 11.50 -6.69 -3.85
N THR A 65 10.95 -7.53 -2.97
CA THR A 65 10.76 -7.22 -1.55
C THR A 65 12.10 -7.03 -0.85
N ASN A 66 13.07 -7.93 -1.10
CA ASN A 66 14.41 -7.82 -0.52
C ASN A 66 15.19 -6.59 -1.04
N ALA A 67 14.78 -6.01 -2.17
CA ALA A 67 15.30 -4.75 -2.68
C ALA A 67 14.68 -3.50 -2.02
N TYR A 68 13.76 -3.66 -1.07
CA TYR A 68 13.02 -2.55 -0.47
C TYR A 68 13.94 -1.50 0.16
N GLN A 69 13.70 -0.23 -0.18
CA GLN A 69 14.40 0.91 0.42
C GLN A 69 13.46 2.08 0.71
N TRP A 70 13.33 2.43 1.98
CA TRP A 70 12.64 3.62 2.48
C TRP A 70 13.22 4.06 3.82
N ALA A 71 13.92 5.19 3.82
CA ALA A 71 14.41 5.82 5.04
C ALA A 71 13.27 6.46 5.83
N GLY A 72 12.97 5.90 6.99
CA GLY A 72 11.93 6.34 7.93
C GLY A 72 12.45 6.40 9.36
N LYS A 73 11.82 7.23 10.18
CA LYS A 73 12.13 7.43 11.60
C LYS A 73 10.86 7.72 12.38
N TRP A 74 10.76 7.25 13.61
CA TRP A 74 9.75 7.66 14.58
C TRP A 74 10.34 7.68 15.99
N GLU A 75 9.64 8.34 16.90
CA GLU A 75 10.00 8.53 18.31
C GLU A 75 8.95 7.89 19.22
N ASP A 76 9.38 7.10 20.20
CA ASP A 76 8.50 6.50 21.19
C ASP A 76 8.14 7.49 22.33
N SER A 77 7.38 7.04 23.33
CA SER A 77 6.98 7.86 24.48
C SER A 77 8.13 8.21 25.43
N GLU A 78 9.27 7.52 25.35
CA GLU A 78 10.46 7.76 26.16
C GLU A 78 11.46 8.69 25.45
N GLY A 79 11.17 9.09 24.20
CA GLY A 79 12.06 9.90 23.38
C GLY A 79 13.13 9.09 22.64
N ASN A 80 13.04 7.76 22.64
CA ASN A 80 13.94 6.92 21.86
C ASN A 80 13.52 6.91 20.39
N PHE A 81 14.52 6.92 19.51
CA PHE A 81 14.29 6.92 18.08
C PHE A 81 14.50 5.54 17.47
N THR A 82 13.54 5.12 16.65
CA THR A 82 13.67 3.94 15.79
C THR A 82 13.79 4.39 14.34
N GLU A 83 14.88 3.97 13.70
CA GLU A 83 15.16 4.24 12.29
C GLU A 83 15.08 2.96 11.46
N SER A 84 14.65 3.09 10.20
CA SER A 84 14.59 1.99 9.25
C SER A 84 14.93 2.45 7.85
N CYS A 85 15.55 1.59 7.05
CA CYS A 85 15.89 1.92 5.65
C CYS A 85 15.64 0.76 4.69
N ASP A 86 16.00 -0.46 5.06
CA ASP A 86 15.81 -1.67 4.25
C ASP A 86 14.54 -2.45 4.64
N TRP A 87 14.27 -3.55 3.95
CA TRP A 87 13.14 -4.43 4.26
C TRP A 87 13.11 -4.90 5.71
N PHE A 88 14.23 -5.40 6.22
CA PHE A 88 14.33 -6.06 7.52
C PHE A 88 14.17 -5.09 8.69
N SER A 89 14.80 -3.91 8.61
CA SER A 89 14.65 -2.83 9.58
C SER A 89 13.26 -2.20 9.49
N THR A 90 12.70 -2.04 8.29
CA THR A 90 11.37 -1.42 8.10
C THR A 90 10.27 -2.30 8.66
N ARG A 91 10.26 -3.60 8.34
CA ARG A 91 9.24 -4.52 8.89
C ARG A 91 9.30 -4.58 10.42
N LYS A 92 10.51 -4.56 11.01
CA LYS A 92 10.69 -4.56 12.48
C LYS A 92 10.16 -3.25 13.08
N SER A 93 10.58 -2.12 12.53
CA SER A 93 10.14 -0.79 12.94
C SER A 93 8.61 -0.62 12.87
N LEU A 94 7.99 -1.09 11.78
CA LEU A 94 6.54 -1.05 11.63
C LEU A 94 5.79 -1.99 12.58
N ASN A 95 6.36 -3.16 12.88
CA ASN A 95 5.78 -4.08 13.87
C ASN A 95 5.79 -3.44 15.29
N GLU A 96 6.90 -2.81 15.66
CA GLU A 96 7.03 -2.09 16.93
C GLU A 96 6.05 -0.91 17.01
N LEU A 97 6.03 -0.06 15.97
CA LEU A 97 5.13 1.09 15.89
C LEU A 97 3.65 0.68 15.89
N SER A 98 3.29 -0.40 15.18
CA SER A 98 1.93 -0.94 15.17
C SER A 98 1.52 -1.52 16.53
N LYS A 99 2.39 -2.27 17.19
CA LYS A 99 2.11 -2.80 18.54
C LYS A 99 1.91 -1.68 19.55
N TRP A 100 2.80 -0.69 19.53
CA TRP A 100 2.69 0.50 20.36
C TRP A 100 1.37 1.24 20.10
N PHE A 101 1.03 1.49 18.84
CA PHE A 101 -0.21 2.18 18.49
C PHE A 101 -1.45 1.41 18.92
N ARG A 102 -1.56 0.12 18.57
CA ARG A 102 -2.74 -0.70 18.89
C ARG A 102 -2.98 -0.85 20.39
N GLY A 103 -1.92 -0.98 21.19
CA GLY A 103 -2.01 -1.03 22.65
C GLY A 103 -2.57 0.24 23.29
N ASN A 104 -2.41 1.40 22.62
CA ASN A 104 -2.78 2.71 23.14
C ASN A 104 -4.10 3.27 22.58
N ILE A 105 -4.56 2.82 21.41
CA ILE A 105 -5.80 3.35 20.77
C ILE A 105 -7.00 3.33 21.74
N GLN A 106 -7.13 2.32 22.59
CA GLN A 106 -8.30 2.15 23.48
C GLN A 106 -8.12 2.75 24.87
N SER A 107 -6.88 2.84 25.37
CA SER A 107 -6.58 3.07 26.79
C SER A 107 -5.88 4.41 27.05
N ALA A 108 -5.25 5.00 26.04
CA ALA A 108 -4.51 6.25 26.18
C ALA A 108 -5.42 7.48 26.04
N SER A 109 -4.91 8.67 26.38
CA SER A 109 -5.63 9.91 26.17
C SER A 109 -5.77 10.24 24.67
N SER A 110 -6.76 11.06 24.30
CA SER A 110 -6.89 11.53 22.91
C SER A 110 -5.63 12.24 22.40
N THR A 111 -4.89 12.93 23.29
CA THR A 111 -3.63 13.60 22.95
C THR A 111 -2.55 12.59 22.62
N ASP A 112 -2.43 11.53 23.43
CA ASP A 112 -1.46 10.47 23.18
C ASP A 112 -1.76 9.75 21.89
N VAL A 113 -3.02 9.38 21.63
CA VAL A 113 -3.42 8.72 20.39
C VAL A 113 -3.13 9.59 19.16
N PHE A 114 -3.34 10.91 19.27
CA PHE A 114 -2.93 11.86 18.24
C PHE A 114 -1.41 11.85 18.02
N ASN A 115 -0.61 11.87 19.11
CA ASN A 115 0.84 11.81 19.03
C ASN A 115 1.33 10.52 18.36
N HIS A 116 0.74 9.37 18.67
CA HIS A 116 1.05 8.10 17.99
C HIS A 116 0.73 8.18 16.50
N CYS A 117 -0.44 8.72 16.13
CA CYS A 117 -0.76 8.93 14.72
C CYS A 117 0.27 9.83 14.05
N ASN A 118 0.71 10.89 14.72
CA ASN A 118 1.74 11.80 14.20
C ASN A 118 3.08 11.09 13.96
N GLN A 119 3.49 10.16 14.84
CA GLN A 119 4.69 9.34 14.62
C GLN A 119 4.57 8.45 13.38
N ILE A 120 3.38 7.89 13.12
CA ILE A 120 3.10 7.15 11.86
C ILE A 120 3.20 8.08 10.64
N LEU A 121 2.70 9.31 10.75
CA LEU A 121 2.81 10.31 9.69
C LEU A 121 4.27 10.71 9.42
N ILE A 122 5.07 10.89 10.48
CA ILE A 122 6.50 11.22 10.38
C ILE A 122 7.25 10.08 9.68
N TRP A 123 7.09 8.82 10.13
CA TRP A 123 7.69 7.66 9.47
C TRP A 123 7.25 7.54 8.00
N GLY A 124 5.97 7.81 7.73
CA GLY A 124 5.36 7.79 6.41
C GLY A 124 5.83 8.89 5.46
N GLY A 125 6.67 9.82 5.93
CA GLY A 125 7.24 10.91 5.15
C GLY A 125 6.26 12.07 4.92
N ASP A 126 5.40 12.37 5.91
CA ASP A 126 4.57 13.58 5.85
C ASP A 126 5.45 14.81 5.65
N ARG A 127 5.02 15.68 4.72
CA ARG A 127 5.77 16.88 4.34
C ARG A 127 5.19 18.13 4.97
N ASN A 128 3.93 18.10 5.38
CA ASN A 128 3.25 19.27 5.92
C ASN A 128 2.11 18.85 6.88
N PRO A 129 2.35 18.84 8.21
CA PRO A 129 1.34 18.45 9.20
C PRO A 129 0.15 19.42 9.26
N ALA A 130 0.28 20.64 8.73
CA ALA A 130 -0.78 21.65 8.73
C ALA A 130 -1.88 21.38 7.66
N VAL A 131 -1.74 20.34 6.84
CA VAL A 131 -2.72 19.93 5.82
C VAL A 131 -2.95 18.42 5.84
N GLY A 132 -3.99 17.95 5.14
CA GLY A 132 -4.22 16.51 4.95
C GLY A 132 -4.48 15.76 6.26
N ALA A 133 -3.80 14.62 6.44
CA ALA A 133 -4.01 13.71 7.56
C ALA A 133 -3.73 14.35 8.92
N GLY A 134 -2.61 15.06 9.09
CA GLY A 134 -2.26 15.71 10.36
C GLY A 134 -3.34 16.70 10.81
N LYS A 135 -3.75 17.61 9.92
CA LYS A 135 -4.84 18.56 10.19
C LYS A 135 -6.17 17.87 10.49
N PHE A 136 -6.49 16.80 9.76
CA PHE A 136 -7.73 16.05 9.99
C PHE A 136 -7.74 15.40 11.38
N LEU A 137 -6.67 14.69 11.74
CA LEU A 137 -6.54 14.03 13.03
C LEU A 137 -6.55 15.03 14.19
N LEU A 138 -5.94 16.21 14.02
CA LEU A 138 -5.97 17.27 15.03
C LEU A 138 -7.39 17.79 15.28
N LYS A 139 -8.22 17.87 14.22
CA LYS A 139 -9.63 18.28 14.36
C LYS A 139 -10.50 17.26 15.08
N LEU A 140 -10.07 16.01 15.15
CA LEU A 140 -10.76 14.94 15.88
C LEU A 140 -10.36 14.90 17.36
N GLN A 141 -9.66 15.90 17.90
CA GLN A 141 -9.28 15.91 19.31
C GLN A 141 -10.53 15.74 20.19
N GLY A 142 -10.52 14.70 21.05
CA GLY A 142 -11.68 14.25 21.83
C GLY A 142 -12.40 13.03 21.25
N ASP A 143 -12.45 12.89 19.92
CA ASP A 143 -13.17 11.83 19.20
C ASP A 143 -12.26 10.88 18.39
N ILE A 144 -10.95 11.15 18.37
CA ILE A 144 -9.98 10.43 17.51
C ILE A 144 -10.02 8.92 17.75
N GLN A 145 -10.16 8.48 19.00
CA GLN A 145 -10.24 7.06 19.36
C GLN A 145 -11.47 6.41 18.76
N HIS A 146 -12.63 7.05 18.93
CA HIS A 146 -13.89 6.57 18.35
C HIS A 146 -13.78 6.47 16.82
N TYR A 147 -13.27 7.51 16.16
CA TYR A 147 -13.05 7.50 14.72
C TYR A 147 -12.13 6.35 14.28
N LEU A 148 -10.98 6.17 14.94
CA LEU A 148 -10.00 5.15 14.59
C LEU A 148 -10.54 3.74 14.78
N ILE A 149 -11.25 3.47 15.89
CA ILE A 149 -11.85 2.16 16.19
C ILE A 149 -12.97 1.85 15.19
N THR A 150 -13.86 2.81 14.94
CA THR A 150 -14.96 2.65 13.97
C THR A 150 -14.40 2.37 12.57
N THR A 151 -13.41 3.17 12.13
CA THR A 151 -12.79 2.99 10.81
C THR A 151 -12.00 1.68 10.71
N LYS A 152 -11.30 1.27 11.78
CA LYS A 152 -10.62 -0.03 11.85
C LYS A 152 -11.61 -1.18 11.62
N ASN A 153 -12.78 -1.15 12.28
CA ASN A 153 -13.80 -2.18 12.14
C ASN A 153 -14.42 -2.19 10.74
N GLN A 154 -14.65 -1.02 10.14
CA GLN A 154 -15.17 -0.90 8.77
C GLN A 154 -14.19 -1.43 7.71
N LEU A 155 -12.87 -1.28 7.95
CA LEU A 155 -11.83 -1.70 7.02
C LEU A 155 -11.31 -3.13 7.27
N LEU A 156 -11.73 -3.80 8.35
CA LEU A 156 -11.30 -5.16 8.69
C LEU A 156 -11.59 -6.12 7.53
N LEU A 157 -10.56 -6.64 6.87
CA LEU A 157 -10.65 -7.44 5.64
C LEU A 157 -11.63 -8.61 5.80
N LYS A 158 -11.66 -9.26 6.96
CA LYS A 158 -12.56 -10.38 7.22
C LYS A 158 -14.05 -10.01 7.10
N THR A 159 -14.43 -8.80 7.49
CA THR A 159 -15.84 -8.38 7.63
C THR A 159 -16.21 -7.14 6.83
N ALA A 160 -15.27 -6.52 6.14
CA ALA A 160 -15.50 -5.30 5.39
C ALA A 160 -16.57 -5.50 4.31
N ASP A 161 -17.36 -4.45 4.11
CA ASP A 161 -18.35 -4.36 3.04
C ASP A 161 -18.11 -3.06 2.30
N ILE A 162 -17.61 -3.15 1.07
CA ILE A 162 -17.23 -1.97 0.30
C ILE A 162 -18.42 -1.03 0.06
N SER A 163 -19.66 -1.52 0.11
CA SER A 163 -20.86 -0.68 -0.06
C SER A 163 -21.11 0.28 1.11
N LYS A 164 -20.52 0.01 2.28
CA LYS A 164 -20.68 0.81 3.50
C LYS A 164 -19.51 1.78 3.75
N LEU A 165 -18.45 1.72 2.94
CA LEU A 165 -17.25 2.53 3.14
C LEU A 165 -17.43 4.02 2.84
N SER A 166 -18.59 4.43 2.30
CA SER A 166 -18.92 5.85 2.13
C SER A 166 -19.12 6.60 3.46
N GLU A 167 -19.25 5.87 4.56
CA GLU A 167 -19.36 6.42 5.93
C GLU A 167 -18.01 6.89 6.50
N ILE A 168 -16.89 6.50 5.89
CA ILE A 168 -15.57 6.96 6.32
C ILE A 168 -15.40 8.44 5.97
N PHE A 169 -15.15 9.24 7.00
CA PHE A 169 -15.11 10.70 6.90
C PHE A 169 -14.00 11.20 5.96
N GLU A 170 -12.75 10.84 6.22
CA GLU A 170 -11.61 11.24 5.38
C GLU A 170 -10.69 10.04 5.14
N MET A 171 -10.23 9.88 3.91
CA MET A 171 -9.19 8.92 3.59
C MET A 171 -8.25 9.49 2.53
N ASN A 172 -6.94 9.30 2.74
CA ASN A 172 -5.87 9.69 1.84
C ASN A 172 -4.64 8.81 2.09
N ALA A 173 -3.60 8.93 1.25
CA ALA A 173 -2.37 8.13 1.31
C ALA A 173 -1.64 8.11 2.66
N MET A 174 -1.87 9.09 3.53
CA MET A 174 -1.27 9.15 4.86
C MET A 174 -2.18 8.51 5.92
N LEU A 175 -3.50 8.73 5.83
CA LEU A 175 -4.47 8.02 6.68
C LEU A 175 -4.48 6.51 6.40
N THR A 176 -4.21 6.08 5.16
CA THR A 176 -4.08 4.64 4.86
C THR A 176 -2.95 3.96 5.64
N LYS A 177 -1.88 4.69 6.02
CA LYS A 177 -0.82 4.21 6.90
C LYS A 177 -1.32 4.05 8.33
N VAL A 178 -1.96 5.09 8.88
CA VAL A 178 -2.55 5.05 10.22
C VAL A 178 -3.49 3.86 10.37
N HIS A 179 -4.39 3.67 9.40
CA HIS A 179 -5.35 2.56 9.44
C HIS A 179 -4.72 1.19 9.16
N ALA A 180 -3.65 1.10 8.36
CA ALA A 180 -2.89 -0.15 8.21
C ALA A 180 -2.25 -0.58 9.54
N LEU A 181 -1.57 0.35 10.22
CA LEU A 181 -0.88 0.07 11.48
C LEU A 181 -1.84 -0.16 12.66
N ALA A 182 -3.06 0.38 12.59
CA ALA A 182 -4.13 0.07 13.54
C ALA A 182 -4.73 -1.33 13.33
N SER A 183 -4.62 -1.90 12.12
CA SER A 183 -5.24 -3.18 11.76
C SER A 183 -4.48 -4.39 12.31
N ASP A 184 -5.17 -5.53 12.39
CA ASP A 184 -4.64 -6.79 12.89
C ASP A 184 -4.51 -7.87 11.80
N ASP A 185 -4.96 -7.59 10.57
CA ASP A 185 -5.22 -8.58 9.53
C ASP A 185 -4.48 -8.34 8.20
N GLY A 186 -3.45 -7.48 8.20
CA GLY A 186 -2.63 -7.21 7.01
C GLY A 186 -3.25 -6.23 6.01
N LEU A 187 -4.24 -5.44 6.44
CA LEU A 187 -4.80 -4.33 5.66
C LEU A 187 -3.71 -3.38 5.09
N PRO A 188 -3.58 -3.23 3.77
CA PRO A 188 -2.35 -2.71 3.17
C PRO A 188 -2.19 -1.18 3.28
N ILE A 189 -0.97 -0.67 3.42
CA ILE A 189 -0.62 0.74 3.17
C ILE A 189 -0.82 1.07 1.69
N TYR A 190 -2.04 1.48 1.37
CA TYR A 190 -2.39 1.91 0.02
C TYR A 190 -1.91 3.35 -0.20
N ASP A 191 -0.76 3.53 -0.85
CA ASP A 191 -0.22 4.83 -1.27
C ASP A 191 -0.15 4.95 -2.81
N SER A 192 0.41 6.05 -3.31
CA SER A 192 0.51 6.28 -4.75
C SER A 192 1.36 5.28 -5.53
N ARG A 193 2.38 4.69 -4.88
CA ARG A 193 3.26 3.70 -5.50
C ARG A 193 2.52 2.38 -5.59
N VAL A 194 1.94 1.93 -4.48
CA VAL A 194 1.17 0.69 -4.42
C VAL A 194 -0.02 0.73 -5.40
N ALA A 195 -0.76 1.85 -5.42
CA ALA A 195 -1.86 2.06 -6.38
C ALA A 195 -1.43 1.97 -7.85
N GLY A 196 -0.30 2.61 -8.19
CA GLY A 196 0.26 2.57 -9.54
C GLY A 196 0.71 1.18 -9.95
N ALA A 197 1.39 0.46 -9.05
CA ALA A 197 1.89 -0.89 -9.32
C ALA A 197 0.76 -1.89 -9.58
N ILE A 198 -0.25 -1.97 -8.71
CA ILE A 198 -1.35 -2.92 -8.90
C ILE A 198 -2.16 -2.61 -10.18
N ALA A 199 -2.39 -1.32 -10.48
CA ALA A 199 -3.06 -0.93 -11.72
C ALA A 199 -2.29 -1.38 -12.96
N CYS A 200 -0.96 -1.29 -12.93
CA CYS A 200 -0.09 -1.76 -14.01
C CYS A 200 -0.11 -3.27 -14.16
N LEU A 201 -0.07 -4.03 -13.05
CA LEU A 201 -0.17 -5.49 -13.08
C LEU A 201 -1.49 -5.97 -13.69
N ILE A 202 -2.60 -5.28 -13.42
CA ILE A 202 -3.92 -5.62 -13.98
C ILE A 202 -3.97 -5.32 -15.49
N GLU A 203 -3.35 -4.24 -15.93
CA GLU A 203 -3.23 -3.97 -17.37
C GLU A 203 -2.33 -5.00 -18.08
N ILE A 204 -1.22 -5.40 -17.44
CA ILE A 204 -0.35 -6.46 -17.97
C ILE A 204 -1.13 -7.78 -18.06
N TYR A 205 -1.88 -8.14 -17.02
CA TYR A 205 -2.76 -9.31 -17.03
C TYR A 205 -3.74 -9.27 -18.20
N ARG A 206 -4.45 -8.14 -18.38
CA ARG A 206 -5.41 -7.95 -19.47
C ARG A 206 -4.76 -8.20 -20.83
N GLN A 207 -3.55 -7.69 -21.04
CA GLN A 207 -2.83 -7.85 -22.29
C GLN A 207 -2.27 -9.26 -22.49
N ASN A 208 -1.67 -9.86 -21.46
CA ASN A 208 -1.14 -11.23 -21.49
C ASN A 208 -2.21 -12.28 -21.77
N THR A 209 -3.42 -12.04 -21.27
CA THR A 209 -4.55 -12.97 -21.42
C THR A 209 -5.51 -12.54 -22.53
N ASN A 210 -5.13 -11.53 -23.33
CA ASN A 210 -5.91 -10.97 -24.43
C ASN A 210 -7.39 -10.70 -24.06
N LYS A 211 -7.65 -10.20 -22.84
CA LYS A 211 -9.02 -9.88 -22.42
C LYS A 211 -9.59 -8.77 -23.31
N PRO A 212 -10.82 -8.94 -23.84
CA PRO A 212 -11.44 -8.01 -24.79
C PRO A 212 -12.01 -6.75 -24.14
N TRP A 213 -11.50 -6.37 -22.97
CA TRP A 213 -12.03 -5.28 -22.17
C TRP A 213 -11.77 -3.93 -22.85
N ASN A 214 -12.82 -3.11 -22.96
CA ASN A 214 -12.74 -1.69 -23.34
C ASN A 214 -12.67 -0.77 -22.12
N LYS A 215 -13.05 -1.29 -20.94
CA LYS A 215 -12.94 -0.70 -19.62
C LYS A 215 -12.55 -1.82 -18.65
N LEU A 216 -11.71 -1.53 -17.66
CA LEU A 216 -11.40 -2.48 -16.60
C LEU A 216 -12.67 -2.82 -15.78
N PRO A 217 -12.84 -4.08 -15.33
CA PRO A 217 -13.85 -4.42 -14.35
C PRO A 217 -13.72 -3.54 -13.10
N ASP A 218 -14.84 -3.08 -12.54
CA ASP A 218 -14.82 -2.11 -11.44
C ASP A 218 -14.05 -2.66 -10.21
N LEU A 219 -14.15 -3.96 -9.93
CA LEU A 219 -13.43 -4.62 -8.83
C LEU A 219 -11.91 -4.67 -9.02
N LEU A 220 -11.44 -4.67 -10.27
CA LEU A 220 -10.03 -4.63 -10.65
C LEU A 220 -9.59 -3.20 -11.05
N THR A 221 -10.44 -2.21 -10.87
CA THR A 221 -10.08 -0.81 -11.17
C THR A 221 -9.43 -0.17 -9.95
N PHE A 222 -8.13 0.08 -10.04
CA PHE A 222 -7.35 0.80 -9.05
C PHE A 222 -6.89 2.14 -9.64
N LYS A 223 -7.49 3.23 -9.16
CA LYS A 223 -7.24 4.57 -9.69
C LYS A 223 -5.88 5.08 -9.24
N ALA A 224 -5.20 5.81 -10.12
CA ALA A 224 -4.03 6.56 -9.72
C ALA A 224 -4.39 7.69 -8.74
N VAL A 225 -3.43 8.06 -7.90
CA VAL A 225 -3.64 9.10 -6.85
C VAL A 225 -2.71 10.31 -7.03
N ASP A 226 -1.82 10.21 -8.04
CA ASP A 226 -0.85 11.20 -8.48
C ASP A 226 -0.94 11.33 -10.01
N ASN A 227 -0.53 12.48 -10.55
CA ASN A 227 -0.49 12.73 -12.00
C ASN A 227 0.80 12.23 -12.65
N ALA A 228 1.83 11.95 -11.86
CA ALA A 228 3.14 11.54 -12.36
C ALA A 228 3.03 10.24 -13.20
N PRO A 229 3.44 10.25 -14.49
CA PRO A 229 3.38 9.07 -15.36
C PRO A 229 4.04 7.83 -14.74
N ARG A 230 5.17 8.00 -14.04
CA ARG A 230 5.88 6.96 -13.29
C ARG A 230 5.05 6.19 -12.24
N ARG A 231 3.83 6.64 -11.93
CA ARG A 231 2.90 6.00 -10.98
C ARG A 231 1.55 5.66 -11.62
N ARG A 232 1.52 5.52 -12.94
CA ARG A 232 0.29 5.33 -13.72
C ARG A 232 0.55 4.35 -14.84
N VAL A 233 -0.50 3.63 -15.24
CA VAL A 233 -0.48 2.68 -16.37
C VAL A 233 0.13 3.31 -17.63
N ILE A 234 -0.19 4.57 -17.91
CA ILE A 234 0.36 5.33 -19.05
C ILE A 234 1.89 5.53 -19.02
N GLY A 235 2.55 5.29 -17.89
CA GLY A 235 4.00 5.38 -17.75
C GLY A 235 4.74 4.13 -18.19
N MET A 236 4.04 3.01 -18.47
CA MET A 236 4.64 1.77 -18.99
C MET A 236 4.98 1.91 -20.48
N ASN A 237 6.03 2.67 -20.79
CA ASN A 237 6.38 3.07 -22.16
C ASN A 237 6.79 1.91 -23.08
N HIS A 238 7.11 0.74 -22.52
CA HIS A 238 7.51 -0.44 -23.27
C HIS A 238 6.32 -1.28 -23.80
N ILE A 239 5.09 -0.97 -23.36
CA ILE A 239 3.89 -1.67 -23.80
C ILE A 239 3.42 -1.06 -25.13
N GLN A 240 3.41 -1.88 -26.18
CA GLN A 240 3.12 -1.41 -27.55
C GLN A 240 1.62 -1.27 -27.86
N LYS A 241 0.74 -1.90 -27.06
CA LYS A 241 -0.72 -1.83 -27.23
C LYS A 241 -1.30 -0.64 -26.46
N GLN A 242 -2.44 -0.12 -26.93
CA GLN A 242 -3.20 0.88 -26.20
C GLN A 242 -3.56 0.36 -24.80
N VAL A 243 -3.18 1.15 -23.79
CA VAL A 243 -3.48 0.86 -22.39
C VAL A 243 -4.83 1.40 -21.97
N ILE A 244 -5.49 0.74 -21.02
CA ILE A 244 -6.69 1.27 -20.36
C ILE A 244 -6.25 2.05 -19.12
N ASP A 245 -6.47 3.37 -19.11
CA ASP A 245 -6.21 4.19 -17.93
C ASP A 245 -7.36 4.03 -16.92
N PRO A 246 -7.13 3.49 -15.70
CA PRO A 246 -8.16 3.39 -14.66
C PRO A 246 -8.63 4.75 -14.14
N GLY A 247 -7.97 5.84 -14.54
CA GLY A 247 -8.29 7.19 -14.13
C GLY A 247 -7.67 7.54 -12.77
N ARG A 248 -8.24 8.55 -12.11
CA ARG A 248 -7.66 9.16 -10.90
C ARG A 248 -8.69 9.33 -9.78
N ILE A 249 -8.22 9.22 -8.54
CA ILE A 249 -8.99 9.67 -7.38
C ILE A 249 -9.07 11.20 -7.43
N THR A 250 -10.29 11.74 -7.39
CA THR A 250 -10.53 13.19 -7.54
C THR A 250 -10.06 13.97 -6.32
N ARG A 251 -9.62 15.21 -6.53
CA ARG A 251 -9.25 16.17 -5.47
C ARG A 251 -10.32 17.25 -5.24
N GLU A 252 -11.56 16.94 -5.61
CA GLU A 252 -12.69 17.84 -5.44
C GLU A 252 -12.90 18.17 -3.95
N THR A 253 -13.20 19.44 -3.69
CA THR A 253 -13.35 19.99 -2.34
C THR A 253 -14.81 20.09 -1.90
N THR A 254 -15.76 19.80 -2.78
CA THR A 254 -17.18 19.70 -2.44
C THR A 254 -17.40 18.53 -1.47
N GLU A 255 -18.44 18.57 -0.65
CA GLU A 255 -18.73 17.48 0.30
C GLU A 255 -18.98 16.14 -0.42
N ALA A 256 -19.65 16.16 -1.57
CA ALA A 256 -19.82 14.98 -2.42
C ALA A 256 -18.47 14.47 -2.95
N GLY A 257 -17.59 15.37 -3.39
CA GLY A 257 -16.25 15.05 -3.88
C GLY A 257 -15.35 14.46 -2.79
N LYS A 258 -15.41 15.00 -1.56
CA LYS A 258 -14.71 14.47 -0.39
C LYS A 258 -15.19 13.06 -0.04
N ARG A 259 -16.51 12.84 0.06
CA ARG A 259 -17.08 11.50 0.32
C ARG A 259 -16.66 10.48 -0.74
N LYS A 260 -16.75 10.86 -2.02
CA LYS A 260 -16.31 10.01 -3.12
C LYS A 260 -14.81 9.69 -3.05
N ARG A 261 -13.97 10.67 -2.71
CA ARG A 261 -12.53 10.47 -2.50
C ARG A 261 -12.28 9.49 -1.36
N SER A 262 -12.92 9.70 -0.20
CA SER A 262 -12.77 8.82 0.96
C SER A 262 -13.16 7.38 0.62
N TYR A 263 -14.29 7.21 -0.06
CA TYR A 263 -14.74 5.93 -0.59
C TYR A 263 -13.73 5.31 -1.57
N ASP A 264 -13.27 6.07 -2.58
CA ASP A 264 -12.35 5.57 -3.61
C ASP A 264 -11.05 5.04 -2.97
N TRP A 265 -10.51 5.72 -1.95
CA TRP A 265 -9.35 5.24 -1.18
C TRP A 265 -9.67 4.00 -0.33
N ALA A 266 -10.73 4.05 0.47
CA ALA A 266 -11.09 2.98 1.39
C ALA A 266 -11.43 1.68 0.63
N SER A 267 -12.26 1.78 -0.40
CA SER A 267 -12.62 0.65 -1.28
C SER A 267 -11.39 0.06 -1.97
N SER A 268 -10.48 0.88 -2.48
CA SER A 268 -9.26 0.38 -3.13
C SER A 268 -8.33 -0.33 -2.13
N LYS A 269 -8.20 0.20 -0.90
CA LYS A 269 -7.41 -0.42 0.17
C LYS A 269 -7.97 -1.79 0.58
N VAL A 270 -9.28 -1.90 0.77
CA VAL A 270 -9.95 -3.18 1.12
C VAL A 270 -9.86 -4.17 -0.03
N ARG A 271 -10.21 -3.77 -1.27
CA ARG A 271 -10.12 -4.65 -2.44
C ARG A 271 -8.71 -5.13 -2.69
N LEU A 272 -7.69 -4.28 -2.50
CA LEU A 272 -6.30 -4.71 -2.61
C LEU A 272 -5.96 -5.75 -1.54
N GLY A 273 -6.36 -5.53 -0.28
CA GLY A 273 -6.14 -6.50 0.80
C GLY A 273 -6.74 -7.87 0.47
N TRP A 274 -8.00 -7.89 0.02
CA TRP A 274 -8.65 -9.12 -0.43
C TRP A 274 -7.92 -9.78 -1.59
N LEU A 275 -7.55 -9.01 -2.62
CA LEU A 275 -6.84 -9.52 -3.79
C LEU A 275 -5.49 -10.16 -3.40
N MET A 276 -4.75 -9.51 -2.50
CA MET A 276 -3.49 -10.03 -1.98
C MET A 276 -3.70 -11.30 -1.16
N GLU A 277 -4.72 -11.36 -0.30
CA GLU A 277 -5.07 -12.57 0.46
C GLU A 277 -5.39 -13.75 -0.47
N GLU A 278 -6.17 -13.52 -1.54
CA GLU A 278 -6.50 -14.58 -2.51
C GLU A 278 -5.25 -15.05 -3.30
N ILE A 279 -4.36 -14.12 -3.70
CA ILE A 279 -3.09 -14.48 -4.35
C ILE A 279 -2.22 -15.33 -3.44
N ILE A 280 -2.04 -14.92 -2.18
CA ILE A 280 -1.25 -15.67 -1.20
C ILE A 280 -1.87 -17.04 -0.96
N HIS A 281 -3.16 -17.11 -0.67
CA HIS A 281 -3.86 -18.36 -0.41
C HIS A 281 -3.76 -19.33 -1.60
N ALA A 282 -4.02 -18.86 -2.83
CA ALA A 282 -3.93 -19.69 -4.03
C ALA A 282 -2.49 -20.18 -4.28
N SER A 283 -1.48 -19.35 -4.00
CA SER A 283 -0.07 -19.74 -4.15
C SER A 283 0.33 -20.86 -3.19
N GLU A 284 -0.14 -20.80 -1.94
CA GLU A 284 0.10 -21.83 -0.92
C GLU A 284 -0.62 -23.14 -1.24
N LEU A 285 -1.87 -23.08 -1.71
CA LEU A 285 -2.62 -24.27 -2.16
C LEU A 285 -1.89 -25.02 -3.29
N LYS A 286 -1.22 -24.29 -4.19
CA LYS A 286 -0.41 -24.86 -5.27
C LYS A 286 1.01 -25.22 -4.86
N LYS A 287 1.38 -25.06 -3.58
CA LYS A 287 2.75 -25.25 -3.07
C LYS A 287 3.80 -24.45 -3.85
N ASN A 288 3.41 -23.27 -4.33
CA ASN A 288 4.25 -22.37 -5.11
C ASN A 288 4.29 -21.01 -4.42
N SER A 289 4.80 -20.98 -3.19
CA SER A 289 4.86 -19.76 -2.39
C SER A 289 5.61 -18.66 -3.13
N ILE A 290 5.05 -17.45 -3.10
CA ILE A 290 5.62 -16.27 -3.76
C ILE A 290 6.87 -15.76 -3.01
N PHE A 291 6.98 -16.07 -1.72
CA PHE A 291 8.04 -15.59 -0.85
C PHE A 291 8.80 -16.73 -0.20
N LYS A 292 10.10 -16.54 -0.02
CA LYS A 292 10.91 -17.45 0.80
C LYS A 292 10.75 -17.12 2.27
N LYS A 293 10.99 -18.11 3.13
CA LYS A 293 10.85 -17.95 4.59
C LYS A 293 11.75 -16.86 5.15
N GLU A 294 12.94 -16.68 4.59
CA GLU A 294 13.92 -15.68 5.04
C GLU A 294 13.44 -14.23 4.78
N THR A 295 12.63 -14.04 3.74
CA THR A 295 12.01 -12.74 3.43
C THR A 295 10.96 -12.39 4.47
N LEU A 296 10.28 -13.38 5.03
CA LEU A 296 9.18 -13.18 5.98
C LEU A 296 9.69 -13.01 7.41
N HIS A 297 8.93 -12.29 8.24
CA HIS A 297 9.25 -12.14 9.67
C HIS A 297 8.80 -13.37 10.46
N ASP A 298 7.69 -13.96 10.03
CA ASP A 298 7.09 -15.18 10.55
C ASP A 298 6.26 -15.82 9.41
N ASP A 299 5.76 -17.03 9.65
CA ASP A 299 4.98 -17.79 8.66
C ASP A 299 3.50 -17.32 8.56
N SER A 300 3.12 -16.17 9.14
CA SER A 300 1.74 -15.69 9.09
C SER A 300 1.34 -15.13 7.72
N THR A 301 0.05 -15.21 7.39
CA THR A 301 -0.51 -14.55 6.20
C THR A 301 -0.23 -13.05 6.22
N THR A 302 -0.31 -12.40 7.39
CA THR A 302 -0.02 -10.96 7.55
C THR A 302 1.41 -10.61 7.11
N ALA A 303 2.40 -11.44 7.46
CA ALA A 303 3.79 -11.22 7.02
C ALA A 303 3.92 -11.30 5.49
N GLN A 304 3.22 -12.24 4.86
CA GLN A 304 3.19 -12.40 3.40
C GLN A 304 2.48 -11.23 2.70
N LEU A 305 1.38 -10.75 3.26
CA LEU A 305 0.68 -9.56 2.76
C LEU A 305 1.59 -8.33 2.80
N HIS A 306 2.28 -8.09 3.92
CA HIS A 306 3.22 -6.96 4.01
C HIS A 306 4.40 -7.09 3.03
N ALA A 307 4.91 -8.30 2.78
CA ALA A 307 5.94 -8.53 1.77
C ALA A 307 5.43 -8.19 0.36
N LEU A 308 4.23 -8.63 0.01
CA LEU A 308 3.61 -8.30 -1.29
C LEU A 308 3.35 -6.80 -1.45
N GLU A 309 2.87 -6.12 -0.40
CA GLU A 309 2.75 -4.66 -0.40
C GLU A 309 4.09 -3.97 -0.63
N ALA A 310 5.15 -4.42 0.05
CA ALA A 310 6.49 -3.85 -0.08
C ALA A 310 7.04 -4.03 -1.51
N ALA A 311 6.79 -5.18 -2.15
CA ALA A 311 7.14 -5.37 -3.55
C ALA A 311 6.38 -4.40 -4.48
N LEU A 312 5.05 -4.24 -4.28
CA LEU A 312 4.24 -3.29 -5.04
C LEU A 312 4.71 -1.84 -4.84
N PHE A 313 5.11 -1.49 -3.62
CA PHE A 313 5.68 -0.18 -3.31
C PHE A 313 6.98 0.08 -4.09
N MET A 314 7.84 -0.93 -4.19
CA MET A 314 9.10 -0.82 -4.94
C MET A 314 8.87 -0.66 -6.44
N ILE A 315 7.96 -1.44 -7.03
CA ILE A 315 7.53 -1.30 -8.42
C ILE A 315 6.96 0.11 -8.68
N GLY A 316 6.16 0.61 -7.74
CA GLY A 316 5.48 1.89 -7.89
C GLY A 316 6.37 3.13 -7.80
N PHE A 317 7.68 3.01 -7.52
CA PHE A 317 8.60 4.14 -7.65
C PHE A 317 8.64 4.68 -9.08
N ASP A 318 8.70 3.76 -10.04
CA ASP A 318 8.55 4.00 -11.46
C ASP A 318 8.02 2.74 -12.13
N VAL A 319 6.74 2.73 -12.51
CA VAL A 319 6.11 1.56 -13.13
C VAL A 319 6.72 1.17 -14.48
N ASN A 320 7.51 2.05 -15.11
CA ASN A 320 8.28 1.69 -16.30
C ASN A 320 9.45 0.73 -15.97
N CYS A 321 9.72 0.47 -14.69
CA CYS A 321 10.69 -0.54 -14.26
C CYS A 321 10.27 -1.96 -14.62
N ILE A 322 8.98 -2.23 -14.81
CA ILE A 322 8.53 -3.57 -15.19
C ILE A 322 9.15 -3.89 -16.55
N SER A 323 9.94 -4.96 -16.61
CA SER A 323 10.63 -5.36 -17.85
C SER A 323 9.62 -5.78 -18.90
N LYS A 324 10.06 -5.81 -20.17
CA LYS A 324 9.25 -6.29 -21.29
C LYS A 324 8.64 -7.65 -20.94
N VAL A 325 7.34 -7.63 -20.72
CA VAL A 325 6.54 -8.84 -20.63
C VAL A 325 6.52 -9.42 -22.05
N ASN A 326 7.11 -10.59 -22.23
CA ASN A 326 6.96 -11.31 -23.49
C ASN A 326 5.49 -11.73 -23.60
N PHE A 327 4.72 -10.98 -24.38
CA PHE A 327 3.37 -11.36 -24.75
C PHE A 327 3.49 -12.60 -25.65
N ILE A 328 3.12 -13.77 -25.12
CA ILE A 328 3.07 -15.04 -25.87
C ILE A 328 1.93 -14.98 -26.88
#